data_AF-W4QSN1-F1
#
_entry.id   AF-W4QSN1-F1
#
_cell.length_a   1.000
_cell.length_b   1.000
_cell.length_c   1.000
_cell.angle_alpha   90.00
_cell.angle_beta   90.00
_cell.angle_gamma   90.00
#
_symmetry.space_group_name_H-M   'P 1'
#
loop_
_entity.id
_entity.type
_entity.pdbx_description
1 polymer ?
#
loop_
_entity_poly.entity_id
_entity_poly.type
_entity_poly.pdbx_seq_one_letter_code
_entity_poly.pdbx_strand_id
1 'polypeptide(L)' 'MQQEIIFIISVIVLFLLTGLFGGIGIWSMLYQKKKRAIWSFAIGFVFIVVYLIVMFSVGII' A
#
# COMPACT_ATOMS: atom_id res chain seq x y z
N MET A 1 16.94 -17.90 -2.21
CA MET A 1 16.11 -18.27 -1.03
C MET A 1 15.94 -17.15 0.01
N GLN A 2 16.99 -16.67 0.70
CA GLN A 2 16.82 -15.68 1.78
C GLN A 2 16.27 -14.33 1.28
N GLN A 3 16.75 -13.84 0.13
CA GLN A 3 16.25 -12.61 -0.51
C GLN A 3 14.81 -12.75 -1.05
N GLU A 4 14.47 -13.89 -1.64
CA GLU A 4 13.11 -14.18 -2.14
C GLU A 4 12.09 -14.12 -1.00
N ILE A 5 12.42 -14.70 0.17
CA ILE A 5 11.55 -14.68 1.35
C ILE A 5 11.34 -13.24 1.85
N ILE A 6 12.41 -12.44 1.92
CA ILE A 6 12.33 -11.02 2.30
C ILE A 6 11.41 -10.26 1.33
N PHE A 7 11.53 -10.54 0.03
CA PHE A 7 10.70 -9.91 -0.99
C PHE A 7 9.22 -10.26 -0.82
N ILE A 8 8.88 -11.55 -0.69
CA ILE A 8 7.49 -11.99 -0.49
C ILE A 8 6.89 -11.37 0.78
N ILE A 9 7.64 -11.34 1.89
CA ILE A 9 7.18 -10.71 3.13
C ILE A 9 6.93 -9.21 2.90
N SER A 10 7.82 -8.52 2.20
CA SER A 10 7.65 -7.08 1.91
C SER A 10 6.39 -6.80 1.08
N VAL A 11 6.08 -7.65 0.10
CA VAL A 11 4.86 -7.56 -0.71
C VAL A 11 3.62 -7.73 0.17
N ILE A 12 3.61 -8.76 1.02
CA ILE A 12 2.49 -9.04 1.94
C ILE A 12 2.27 -7.87 2.90
N VAL A 13 3.35 -7.32 3.47
CA VAL A 13 3.27 -6.18 4.38
C VAL A 13 2.72 -4.94 3.67
N LEU A 14 3.22 -4.62 2.47
CA LEU A 14 2.73 -3.49 1.67
C LEU A 14 1.25 -3.67 1.30
N PHE A 15 0.84 -4.88 0.95
CA PHE A 15 -0.55 -5.19 0.64
C PHE A 15 -1.46 -5.01 1.86
N LEU A 16 -1.05 -5.51 3.02
CA LEU A 16 -1.78 -5.34 4.29
C LEU A 16 -1.90 -3.86 4.68
N LEU A 17 -0.81 -3.09 4.57
CA LEU A 17 -0.84 -1.65 4.85
C LEU A 17 -1.78 -0.92 3.89
N THR A 18 -1.73 -1.24 2.60
CA THR A 18 -2.63 -0.67 1.60
C THR A 18 -4.09 -0.98 1.92
N GLY A 19 -4.40 -2.23 2.29
CA GLY A 19 -5.73 -2.64 2.74
C GLY A 19 -6.19 -1.89 4.00
N LEU A 20 -5.30 -1.72 4.99
CA LEU A 20 -5.56 -0.95 6.21
C LEU A 20 -5.88 0.51 5.89
N PHE A 21 -5.06 1.19 5.09
CA PHE A 21 -5.30 2.57 4.69
C PHE A 21 -6.54 2.74 3.83
N GLY A 22 -6.84 1.77 2.95
CA GLY A 22 -8.09 1.71 2.19
C GLY A 22 -9.31 1.59 3.11
N GLY A 23 -9.27 0.67 4.08
CA GLY A 23 -10.34 0.50 5.08
C GLY A 23 -10.55 1.75 5.94
N ILE A 24 -9.46 2.37 6.41
CA ILE A 24 -9.51 3.65 7.15
C ILE A 24 -10.05 4.78 6.28
N GLY A 25 -9.74 4.77 4.98
CA GLY A 25 -10.28 5.69 3.99
C GLY A 25 -11.79 5.58 3.86
N ILE A 26 -12.30 4.35 3.67
CA ILE A 26 -13.74 4.05 3.60
C ILE A 26 -14.42 4.43 4.91
N TRP A 27 -13.87 4.03 6.06
CA TRP A 27 -14.39 4.41 7.37
C TRP A 27 -14.47 5.93 7.53
N SER A 28 -13.41 6.65 7.18
CA SER A 28 -13.39 8.12 7.25
C SER A 28 -14.44 8.75 6.33
N MET A 29 -14.74 8.13 5.19
CA MET A 29 -15.79 8.57 4.28
C MET A 29 -17.20 8.37 4.87
N LEU A 30 -17.43 7.26 5.58
CA LEU A 30 -18.70 6.98 6.28
C LEU A 30 -18.99 8.01 7.39
N TYR A 31 -17.96 8.49 8.08
CA TYR A 31 -18.10 9.53 9.13
C TYR A 31 -17.98 10.97 8.58
N GLN A 32 -18.20 11.16 7.27
CA GLN A 32 -18.11 12.45 6.57
C GLN A 32 -16.77 13.20 6.70
N LYS A 33 -15.69 12.53 7.13
CA LYS A 33 -14.35 13.11 7.23
C LYS A 33 -13.63 13.04 5.88
N LYS A 34 -14.19 13.73 4.88
CA LYS A 34 -13.73 13.71 3.47
C LYS A 34 -12.23 13.98 3.31
N LYS A 35 -11.69 14.98 4.03
CA LYS A 35 -10.25 15.28 3.99
C LYS A 35 -9.42 14.07 4.41
N ARG A 36 -9.77 13.43 5.52
CA ARG A 36 -9.02 12.28 6.06
C ARG A 36 -9.12 11.07 5.14
N ALA A 37 -10.28 10.85 4.53
CA ALA A 37 -10.47 9.78 3.54
C ALA A 37 -9.55 9.96 2.33
N ILE A 38 -9.49 11.16 1.75
CA ILE A 38 -8.62 11.47 0.60
C ILE A 38 -7.15 11.23 0.95
N TRP A 39 -6.70 11.69 2.12
CA TRP A 39 -5.33 11.46 2.58
C TRP A 39 -5.03 9.96 2.76
N SER A 40 -5.94 9.19 3.36
CA SER A 40 -5.75 7.75 3.55
C SER A 40 -5.70 6.99 2.22
N PHE A 41 -6.56 7.34 1.25
CA PHE A 41 -6.51 6.75 -0.08
C PHE A 41 -5.26 7.15 -0.86
N ALA A 42 -4.82 8.41 -0.75
CA ALA A 42 -3.59 8.87 -1.39
C ALA A 42 -2.37 8.12 -0.84
N ILE A 43 -2.28 7.92 0.48
CA ILE A 43 -1.20 7.15 1.11
C ILE A 43 -1.22 5.69 0.62
N GLY A 44 -2.38 5.04 0.59
CA GLY A 44 -2.52 3.68 0.06
C GLY A 44 -2.09 3.58 -1.41
N PHE A 45 -2.46 4.56 -2.23
CA PHE A 45 -2.05 4.61 -3.63
C PHE A 45 -0.54 4.79 -3.80
N VAL A 46 0.09 5.66 -3.00
CA VAL A 46 1.55 5.86 -3.02
C VAL A 46 2.28 4.55 -2.66
N PHE A 47 1.79 3.76 -1.72
CA PHE A 47 2.40 2.46 -1.39
C PHE A 47 2.40 1.50 -2.59
N ILE A 48 1.31 1.45 -3.37
CA ILE A 48 1.25 0.64 -4.59
C ILE A 48 2.26 1.14 -5.63
N VAL A 49 2.35 2.47 -5.82
CA VAL A 49 3.29 3.07 -6.78
C VAL A 49 4.74 2.75 -6.39
N VAL A 50 5.10 2.91 -5.12
CA VAL A 50 6.44 2.58 -4.62
C VAL A 50 6.74 1.09 -4.82
N TYR A 51 5.77 0.22 -4.53
CA TYR A 51 5.93 -1.22 -4.75
C TYR A 51 6.22 -1.55 -6.22
N LEU A 52 5.47 -0.97 -7.15
CA LEU A 52 5.69 -1.16 -8.59
C LEU A 52 7.08 -0.67 -9.00
N ILE A 53 7.48 0.52 -8.57
CA ILE A 53 8.81 1.07 -8.89
C ILE A 53 9.93 0.15 -8.39
N VAL A 54 9.81 -0.37 -7.16
CA VAL A 54 10.79 -1.30 -6.60
C VAL A 54 10.81 -2.61 -7.38
N MET A 55 9.64 -3.16 -7.72
CA MET A 55 9.55 -4.39 -8.52
C MET A 55 10.25 -4.26 -9.88
N PHE A 56 10.02 -3.15 -10.60
CA PHE A 56 10.66 -2.90 -11.90
C PHE A 56 12.14 -2.52 -11.76
N SER A 57 12.54 -1.78 -10.73
CA SER A 57 13.93 -1.34 -10.54
C SER A 57 14.86 -2.46 -10.07
N VAL A 58 14.33 -3.40 -9.29
CA VAL A 58 15.09 -4.57 -8.82
C VAL A 58 15.23 -5.65 -9.91
N GLY A 59 14.68 -5.42 -11.11
CA GLY A 59 14.87 -6.31 -12.26
C GLY A 59 14.19 -7.66 -12.07
N ILE A 60 13.00 -7.68 -11.46
CA ILE A 60 12.20 -8.91 -11.26
C ILE A 60 11.44 -9.29 -12.56
N ILE A 61 11.68 -8.55 -13.65
CA ILE A 61 11.22 -8.84 -15.02
C ILE A 61 12.42 -8.81 -15.95
#